data_AF-A0A9X8H3K0-F1
#
_entry.id   AF-A0A9X8H3K0-F1
#
_cell.length_a   1.000
_cell.length_b   1.000
_cell.length_c   1.000
_cell.angle_alpha   90.00
_cell.angle_beta   90.00
_cell.angle_gamma   90.00
#
_symmetry.space_group_name_H-M   'P 1'
#
loop_
_entity.id
_entity.type
_entity.pdbx_description
1 polymer ?
#
loop_
_entity_poly.entity_id
_entity_poly.type
_entity_poly.pdbx_seq_one_letter_code
_entity_poly.pdbx_strand_id
1 'polypeptide(L)'
;ANSTIFVAEQVLETDADGNAATTSSVVSGCVYVSWEYCDDDVLVGHLSLLSVPKEFSKRGIGNRLMDVGEALVARQATALTRDIRLDISVMSIRGDLRAFYERRGYKATGKELDAPGFAATLNDQHAHVRLLEMQLHVPVLADFGN
;
A
#
# COMPACT_ATOMS: atom_id res chain seq x y z
N ALA A 1 -10.44 11.21 -4.45
CA ALA A 1 -10.15 11.66 -3.07
C ALA A 1 -8.88 10.95 -2.57
N ASN A 2 -8.22 11.44 -1.52
CA ASN A 2 -6.98 10.84 -1.01
C ASN A 2 -6.94 10.79 0.53
N SER A 3 -6.13 9.87 1.06
CA SER A 3 -6.00 9.63 2.50
C SER A 3 -4.65 8.99 2.80
N THR A 4 -4.01 9.42 3.89
CA THR A 4 -2.82 8.75 4.43
C THR A 4 -3.24 7.91 5.62
N ILE A 5 -2.88 6.61 5.61
CA ILE A 5 -3.14 5.69 6.71
C ILE A 5 -1.85 5.49 7.50
N PHE A 6 -1.98 5.54 8.83
CA PHE A 6 -0.90 5.27 9.77
C PHE A 6 -1.24 4.06 10.62
N VAL A 7 -0.25 3.21 10.88
CA VAL A 7 -0.31 2.18 11.92
C VAL A 7 0.60 2.61 13.05
N ALA A 8 0.11 2.54 14.28
CA ALA A 8 0.89 2.77 15.48
C ALA A 8 0.98 1.48 16.30
N GLU A 9 2.17 1.17 16.83
CA GLU A 9 2.35 0.12 17.84
C GLU A 9 2.33 0.74 19.24
N GLN A 10 1.74 0.03 20.19
CA GLN A 10 1.84 0.37 21.61
C GLN A 10 3.17 -0.15 22.13
N VAL A 11 3.96 0.72 22.75
CA VAL A 11 5.22 0.40 23.40
C VAL A 11 5.02 0.57 24.90
N LEU A 12 5.26 -0.51 25.64
CA LEU A 12 5.30 -0.47 27.09
C LEU A 12 6.67 0.04 27.52
N GLU A 13 6.70 1.18 28.18
CA GLU A 13 7.90 1.69 28.83
C GLU A 13 7.92 1.17 30.27
N THR A 14 9.02 0.52 30.64
CA THR A 14 9.25 0.07 32.02
C THR A 14 10.05 1.10 32.79
N ASP A 15 9.69 1.35 34.05
CA ASP A 15 10.51 2.15 34.97
C ASP A 15 11.82 1.42 35.34
N ALA A 16 12.66 2.11 36.13
CA ALA A 16 13.94 1.57 36.61
C ALA A 16 13.79 0.27 37.43
N ASP A 17 12.60 -0.01 37.95
CA ASP A 17 12.27 -1.19 38.75
C ASP A 17 11.62 -2.32 37.91
N GLY A 18 11.45 -2.10 36.60
CA GLY A 18 10.90 -3.08 35.65
C GLY A 18 9.37 -3.14 35.63
N ASN A 19 8.67 -2.20 36.27
CA ASN A 19 7.21 -2.11 36.23
C ASN A 19 6.75 -1.31 35.01
N ALA A 20 5.61 -1.69 34.42
CA ALA A 20 5.02 -0.94 33.30
C ALA A 20 4.60 0.46 33.77
N ALA A 21 5.34 1.49 33.34
CA ALA A 21 5.22 2.84 33.85
C ALA A 21 4.34 3.73 32.96
N THR A 22 4.37 3.52 31.63
CA THR A 22 3.55 4.27 30.67
C THR A 22 3.42 3.50 29.36
N THR A 23 2.27 3.58 28.70
CA THR A 23 2.08 3.09 27.34
C THR A 23 2.19 4.26 26.38
N SER A 24 3.20 4.23 25.51
CA SER A 24 3.38 5.21 24.43
C SER A 24 2.95 4.60 23.09
N SER A 25 2.39 5.41 22.20
CA SER A 25 2.04 4.98 20.84
C SER A 25 3.04 5.56 19.85
N VAL A 26 3.75 4.70 19.13
CA VAL A 26 4.76 5.11 18.14
C VAL A 26 4.27 4.71 16.75
N VAL A 27 4.35 5.65 15.80
CA VAL A 27 4.03 5.37 14.39
C VAL A 27 5.03 4.36 13.84
N SER A 28 4.52 3.21 13.44
CA SER A 28 5.32 2.04 13.05
C SER A 28 5.18 1.71 11.56
N GLY A 29 4.38 2.47 10.83
CA GLY A 29 4.35 2.49 9.38
C GLY A 29 3.24 3.35 8.81
N CYS A 30 3.31 3.60 7.50
CA CYS A 30 2.30 4.35 6.77
C CYS A 30 2.12 3.84 5.34
N VAL A 31 0.97 4.15 4.76
CA VAL A 31 0.67 3.99 3.33
C VAL A 31 -0.19 5.16 2.87
N TYR A 32 0.11 5.66 1.68
CA TYR A 32 -0.72 6.67 1.01
C TYR A 32 -1.71 5.97 0.09
N VAL A 33 -2.97 6.40 0.14
CA VAL A 33 -4.05 5.82 -0.66
C VAL A 33 -4.81 6.94 -1.35
N SER A 34 -5.01 6.79 -2.65
CA SER A 34 -5.88 7.66 -3.45
C SER A 34 -6.78 6.81 -4.34
N TRP A 35 -7.88 7.38 -4.79
CA TRP A 35 -8.78 6.70 -5.71
C TRP A 35 -9.53 7.69 -6.60
N GLU A 36 -9.94 7.17 -7.75
CA GLU A 36 -10.72 7.86 -8.77
C GLU A 36 -11.63 6.88 -9.51
N TYR A 37 -12.68 7.40 -10.12
CA TYR A 37 -13.53 6.65 -11.03
C TYR A 37 -13.01 6.88 -12.46
N CYS A 38 -12.72 5.80 -13.18
CA CYS A 38 -12.40 5.81 -14.60
C CYS A 38 -13.61 5.27 -15.38
N ASP A 39 -13.87 5.83 -16.56
CA ASP A 39 -14.94 5.40 -17.48
C ASP A 39 -16.33 5.24 -16.80
N ASP A 40 -16.58 6.04 -15.76
CA ASP A 40 -17.78 6.13 -14.91
C ASP A 40 -18.21 4.86 -14.14
N ASP A 41 -17.62 3.68 -14.36
CA ASP A 41 -17.99 2.44 -13.67
C ASP A 41 -16.83 1.60 -13.10
N VAL A 42 -15.58 2.02 -13.32
CA VAL A 42 -14.38 1.38 -12.75
C VAL A 42 -13.79 2.25 -11.65
N LEU A 43 -13.73 1.72 -10.42
CA LEU A 43 -13.04 2.37 -9.33
C LEU A 43 -11.56 1.97 -9.33
N VAL A 44 -10.67 2.94 -9.55
CA VAL A 44 -9.23 2.72 -9.53
C VAL A 44 -8.65 3.30 -8.24
N GLY A 45 -8.05 2.44 -7.43
CA GLY A 45 -7.27 2.81 -6.26
C GLY A 45 -5.77 2.80 -6.53
N HIS A 46 -5.04 3.71 -5.92
CA HIS A 46 -3.58 3.76 -5.95
C HIS A 46 -3.05 3.66 -4.53
N LEU A 47 -2.23 2.63 -4.27
CA LEU A 47 -1.52 2.48 -3.00
C LEU A 47 -0.04 2.79 -3.24
N SER A 48 0.46 3.83 -2.57
CA SER A 48 1.83 4.30 -2.74
C SER A 48 2.46 4.66 -1.40
N LEU A 49 3.78 4.94 -1.41
CA LEU A 49 4.53 5.36 -0.23
C LEU A 49 4.39 4.42 0.98
N LEU A 50 4.24 3.11 0.74
CA LEU A 50 4.25 2.10 1.79
C LEU A 50 5.63 2.10 2.47
N SER A 51 5.67 2.49 3.74
CA SER A 51 6.90 2.57 4.52
C SER A 51 6.72 1.98 5.90
N VAL A 52 7.68 1.14 6.30
CA VAL A 52 7.77 0.53 7.63
C VAL A 52 9.21 0.71 8.09
N PRO A 53 9.47 1.42 9.21
CA PRO A 53 10.81 1.54 9.75
C PRO A 53 11.44 0.16 10.05
N LYS A 54 12.78 0.08 9.96
CA LYS A 54 13.51 -1.20 10.04
C LYS A 54 13.29 -1.89 11.40
N GLU A 55 13.22 -1.13 12.46
CA GLU A 55 12.93 -1.55 13.84
C GLU A 55 11.56 -2.23 14.00
N PHE A 56 10.61 -1.93 13.10
CA PHE A 56 9.26 -2.50 13.06
C PHE A 56 9.06 -3.51 11.91
N SER A 57 10.11 -3.79 11.14
CA SER A 57 10.05 -4.74 10.03
C SER A 57 9.79 -6.17 10.52
N LYS A 58 9.20 -6.99 9.64
CA LYS A 58 8.82 -8.40 9.91
C LYS A 58 7.77 -8.61 11.03
N ARG A 59 7.11 -7.54 11.50
CA ARG A 59 5.99 -7.61 12.47
C ARG A 59 4.60 -7.68 11.81
N GLY A 60 4.55 -7.86 10.49
CA GLY A 60 3.30 -7.91 9.71
C GLY A 60 2.65 -6.54 9.46
N ILE A 61 3.29 -5.44 9.83
CA ILE A 61 2.74 -4.07 9.67
C ILE A 61 2.44 -3.74 8.20
N GLY A 62 3.35 -4.11 7.29
CA GLY A 62 3.12 -3.91 5.86
C GLY A 62 1.85 -4.61 5.35
N ASN A 63 1.57 -5.83 5.83
CA ASN A 63 0.31 -6.51 5.50
C ASN A 63 -0.90 -5.73 6.03
N ARG A 64 -0.88 -5.32 7.30
CA ARG A 64 -1.99 -4.56 7.91
C ARG A 64 -2.26 -3.25 7.18
N LEU A 65 -1.20 -2.52 6.80
CA LEU A 65 -1.32 -1.27 6.04
C LEU A 65 -1.99 -1.52 4.68
N MET A 66 -1.58 -2.57 3.98
CA MET A 66 -2.19 -2.96 2.71
C MET A 66 -3.63 -3.40 2.90
N ASP A 67 -3.95 -4.23 3.90
CA ASP A 67 -5.32 -4.69 4.18
C ASP A 67 -6.26 -3.49 4.41
N VAL A 68 -5.82 -2.50 5.19
CA VAL A 68 -6.60 -1.29 5.47
C VAL A 68 -6.70 -0.40 4.23
N GLY A 69 -5.62 -0.25 3.45
CA GLY A 69 -5.64 0.55 2.23
C GLY A 69 -6.54 -0.03 1.13
N GLU A 70 -6.46 -1.34 0.91
CA GLU A 70 -7.30 -2.06 -0.05
C GLU A 70 -8.78 -1.99 0.36
N ALA A 71 -9.09 -2.20 1.64
CA ALA A 71 -10.44 -2.05 2.18
C ALA A 71 -10.95 -0.60 2.09
N LEU A 72 -10.08 0.40 2.32
CA LEU A 72 -10.47 1.80 2.21
C LEU A 72 -10.94 2.15 0.79
N VAL A 73 -10.22 1.68 -0.24
CA VAL A 73 -10.64 1.86 -1.64
C VAL A 73 -11.94 1.09 -1.90
N ALA A 74 -12.01 -0.18 -1.53
CA ALA A 74 -13.20 -1.00 -1.79
C ALA A 74 -14.49 -0.38 -1.20
N ARG A 75 -14.39 0.29 -0.05
CA ARG A 75 -15.52 1.00 0.59
C ARG A 75 -16.01 2.24 -0.17
N GLN A 76 -15.28 2.70 -1.18
CA GLN A 76 -15.69 3.82 -2.04
C GLN A 76 -16.55 3.36 -3.22
N ALA A 77 -16.67 2.05 -3.42
CA ALA A 77 -17.53 1.48 -4.45
C ALA A 77 -18.99 1.85 -4.18
N THR A 78 -19.71 2.14 -5.25
CA THR A 78 -21.14 2.43 -5.24
C THR A 78 -21.90 1.30 -5.93
N ALA A 79 -23.23 1.38 -5.90
CA ALA A 79 -24.09 0.42 -6.62
C ALA A 79 -23.84 0.39 -8.15
N LEU A 80 -23.17 1.40 -8.70
CA LEU A 80 -22.82 1.49 -10.12
C LEU A 80 -21.41 0.95 -10.42
N THR A 81 -20.59 0.66 -9.41
CA THR A 81 -19.22 0.16 -9.60
C THR A 81 -19.25 -1.26 -10.12
N ARG A 82 -18.65 -1.49 -11.29
CA ARG A 82 -18.56 -2.80 -11.93
C ARG A 82 -17.25 -3.51 -11.67
N ASP A 83 -16.17 -2.76 -11.52
CA ASP A 83 -14.86 -3.29 -11.22
C ASP A 83 -14.11 -2.39 -10.23
N ILE A 84 -13.25 -3.01 -9.42
CA ILE A 84 -12.35 -2.31 -8.50
C ILE A 84 -10.94 -2.77 -8.82
N ARG A 85 -10.10 -1.86 -9.28
CA ARG A 85 -8.70 -2.12 -9.61
C ARG A 85 -7.79 -1.35 -8.67
N LEU A 86 -6.80 -2.03 -8.10
CA LEU A 86 -5.78 -1.41 -7.26
C LEU A 86 -4.44 -1.45 -7.97
N ASP A 87 -3.89 -0.27 -8.23
CA ASP A 87 -2.63 -0.06 -8.93
C ASP A 87 -1.53 0.29 -7.92
N ILE A 88 -0.38 -0.36 -8.06
CA ILE A 88 0.84 -0.05 -7.32
C ILE A 88 2.03 0.01 -8.27
N SER A 89 3.13 0.60 -7.80
CA SER A 89 4.40 0.57 -8.51
C SER A 89 5.52 0.03 -7.63
N VAL A 90 6.39 -0.78 -8.22
CA VAL A 90 7.52 -1.42 -7.54
C VAL A 90 8.79 -1.17 -8.33
N MET A 91 9.88 -0.84 -7.64
CA MET A 91 11.19 -0.72 -8.30
C MET A 91 11.64 -2.07 -8.87
N SER A 92 12.15 -2.08 -10.10
CA SER A 92 12.53 -3.30 -10.83
C SER A 92 13.56 -4.17 -10.11
N ILE A 93 14.44 -3.56 -9.29
CA ILE A 93 15.45 -4.25 -8.49
C ILE A 93 14.93 -4.82 -7.16
N ARG A 94 13.73 -4.44 -6.72
CA ARG A 94 13.13 -4.85 -5.43
C ARG A 94 12.29 -6.11 -5.59
N GLY A 95 12.96 -7.22 -5.92
CA GLY A 95 12.32 -8.54 -6.06
C GLY A 95 11.61 -9.01 -4.79
N ASP A 96 12.09 -8.59 -3.62
CA ASP A 96 11.46 -8.82 -2.32
C ASP A 96 10.07 -8.17 -2.21
N LEU A 97 9.94 -6.90 -2.64
CA LEU A 97 8.67 -6.19 -2.66
C LEU A 97 7.73 -6.77 -3.70
N ARG A 98 8.24 -7.06 -4.90
CA ARG A 98 7.45 -7.72 -5.93
C ARG A 98 6.83 -9.01 -5.41
N ALA A 99 7.63 -9.89 -4.81
CA ALA A 99 7.13 -11.13 -4.23
C ALA A 99 6.14 -10.90 -3.08
N PHE A 100 6.30 -9.83 -2.30
CA PHE A 100 5.34 -9.42 -1.28
C PHE A 100 3.96 -9.12 -1.88
N TYR A 101 3.90 -8.33 -2.94
CA TYR A 101 2.63 -7.99 -3.60
C TYR A 101 2.04 -9.18 -4.37
N GLU A 102 2.87 -10.01 -5.02
CA GLU A 102 2.41 -11.23 -5.71
C GLU A 102 1.70 -12.20 -4.75
N ARG A 103 2.21 -12.37 -3.52
CA ARG A 103 1.54 -13.19 -2.49
C ARG A 103 0.18 -12.64 -2.07
N ARG A 104 -0.07 -11.34 -2.27
CA ARG A 104 -1.37 -10.69 -2.03
C ARG A 104 -2.29 -10.74 -3.24
N GLY A 105 -1.86 -11.34 -4.35
CA GLY A 105 -2.64 -11.47 -5.58
C GLY A 105 -2.40 -10.38 -6.62
N TYR A 106 -1.51 -9.41 -6.36
CA TYR A 106 -1.13 -8.44 -7.38
C TYR A 106 -0.39 -9.13 -8.52
N LYS A 107 -0.70 -8.73 -9.75
CA LYS A 107 -0.07 -9.24 -10.97
C LYS A 107 0.70 -8.13 -11.64
N ALA A 108 1.92 -8.43 -12.08
CA ALA A 108 2.68 -7.50 -12.91
C ALA A 108 1.98 -7.32 -14.26
N THR A 109 1.82 -6.08 -14.70
CA THR A 109 1.19 -5.78 -15.99
C THR A 109 2.18 -5.83 -17.15
N GLY A 110 3.48 -5.82 -16.85
CA GLY A 110 4.55 -5.66 -17.83
C GLY A 110 4.78 -4.21 -18.25
N LYS A 111 3.98 -3.26 -17.75
CA LYS A 111 4.12 -1.85 -18.03
C LYS A 111 5.17 -1.22 -17.11
N GLU A 112 6.07 -0.46 -17.71
CA GLU A 112 6.95 0.47 -16.99
C GLU A 112 6.24 1.81 -16.86
N LEU A 113 6.25 2.39 -15.66
CA LEU A 113 5.70 3.72 -15.44
C LEU A 113 6.72 4.77 -15.87
N ASP A 114 6.27 5.70 -16.72
CA ASP A 114 7.03 6.90 -17.01
C ASP A 114 6.95 7.84 -15.80
N ALA A 115 8.05 7.91 -15.05
CA ALA A 115 8.18 8.72 -13.86
C ALA A 115 9.45 9.56 -13.94
N PRO A 116 9.45 10.68 -14.70
CA PRO A 116 10.64 11.52 -14.90
C PRO A 116 11.23 12.03 -13.59
N GLY A 117 10.38 12.33 -12.60
CA GLY A 117 10.79 12.74 -11.27
C GLY A 117 11.57 11.63 -10.53
N PHE A 118 11.13 10.37 -10.64
CA PHE A 118 11.88 9.24 -10.07
C PHE A 118 13.19 9.00 -10.83
N ALA A 119 13.17 9.06 -12.16
CA ALA A 119 14.39 8.91 -12.95
C ALA A 119 15.46 9.96 -12.59
N ALA A 120 15.03 11.20 -12.30
CA ALA A 120 15.91 12.29 -11.90
C ALA A 120 16.51 12.14 -10.49
N THR A 121 15.95 11.29 -9.61
CA THR A 121 16.53 11.03 -8.28
C THR A 121 17.55 9.90 -8.28
N LEU A 122 17.66 9.14 -9.37
CA LEU A 122 18.60 8.04 -9.49
C LEU A 122 19.99 8.57 -9.86
N ASN A 123 21.01 7.98 -9.25
CA ASN A 123 22.39 8.18 -9.70
C ASN A 123 22.71 7.27 -10.89
N ASP A 124 23.85 7.51 -11.54
CA ASP A 124 24.29 6.76 -12.73
C ASP A 124 24.32 5.25 -12.49
N GLN A 125 24.69 4.81 -11.27
CA GLN A 125 24.72 3.38 -10.93
C GLN A 125 23.32 2.73 -10.96
N HIS A 126 22.27 3.50 -10.69
CA HIS A 126 20.89 3.03 -10.65
C HIS A 126 20.05 3.54 -11.83
N ALA A 127 20.66 4.16 -12.86
CA ALA A 127 19.94 4.66 -14.03
C ALA A 127 19.16 3.58 -14.83
N HIS A 128 19.44 2.30 -14.57
CA HIS A 128 18.73 1.14 -15.13
C HIS A 128 17.49 0.72 -14.32
N VAL A 129 17.27 1.29 -13.13
CA VAL A 129 16.11 0.99 -12.29
C VAL A 129 14.85 1.59 -12.92
N ARG A 130 13.76 0.84 -12.90
CA ARG A 130 12.46 1.23 -13.45
C ARG A 130 11.38 1.05 -12.40
N LEU A 131 10.26 1.76 -12.55
CA LEU A 131 9.04 1.48 -11.80
C LEU A 131 8.16 0.56 -12.63
N LEU A 132 7.86 -0.62 -12.09
CA LEU A 132 7.03 -1.63 -12.70
C LEU A 132 5.63 -1.54 -12.09
N GLU A 133 4.61 -1.50 -12.94
CA GLU A 133 3.22 -1.49 -12.51
C GLU A 133 2.76 -2.90 -12.13
N MET A 134 2.01 -2.98 -11.03
CA MET A 134 1.30 -4.19 -10.63
C MET A 134 -0.14 -3.84 -10.27
N GLN A 135 -1.05 -4.79 -10.52
CA GLN A 135 -2.49 -4.59 -10.36
C GLN A 135 -3.13 -5.72 -9.57
N LEU A 136 -4.08 -5.38 -8.72
CA LEU A 136 -5.00 -6.31 -8.08
C LEU A 136 -6.43 -5.94 -8.50
N HIS A 137 -7.17 -6.91 -9.04
CA HIS A 137 -8.62 -6.75 -9.25
C HIS A 137 -9.34 -7.31 -8.03
N VAL A 138 -10.15 -6.47 -7.40
CA VAL A 138 -10.99 -6.83 -6.27
C VAL A 138 -12.37 -7.13 -6.81
N PRO A 139 -12.90 -8.35 -6.63
CA PRO A 139 -14.25 -8.66 -7.10
C PRO A 139 -15.25 -7.74 -6.39
N VAL A 140 -16.09 -7.05 -7.17
CA VAL A 140 -17.27 -6.40 -6.63
C VAL A 140 -18.21 -7.53 -6.20
N LEU A 141 -18.39 -7.69 -4.89
CA LEU A 141 -19.42 -8.60 -4.39
C LEU A 141 -20.78 -8.05 -4.86
N ALA A 142 -21.31 -8.64 -5.91
CA ALA A 142 -22.73 -8.54 -6.23
C ALA A 142 -23.48 -9.22 -5.10
N ASP A 143 -23.82 -8.47 -4.05
CA ASP A 143 -25.00 -8.66 -3.18
C ASP A 143 -24.87 -7.84 -1.89
N PHE A 144 -25.44 -6.63 -1.92
CA PHE A 144 -26.32 -6.20 -0.84
C PHE A 144 -27.73 -6.08 -1.45
N GLY A 145 -28.28 -7.25 -1.81
CA GLY A 145 -29.69 -7.39 -2.12
C GLY A 145 -30.51 -7.39 -0.83
N ASN A 146 -31.40 -6.40 -0.75
CA ASN A 146 -32.54 -6.22 0.16
C ASN A 146 -32.28 -5.59 1.54
#